data_AF-A0A2A4PR69-F1
#
_entry.id   AF-A0A2A4PR69-F1
#
_cell.length_a   1.000
_cell.length_b   1.000
_cell.length_c   1.000
_cell.angle_alpha   90.00
_cell.angle_beta   90.00
_cell.angle_gamma   90.00
#
_symmetry.space_group_name_H-M   'P 1'
#
loop_
_entity.id
_entity.type
_entity.pdbx_description
1 polymer ?
#
loop_
_entity_poly.entity_id
_entity_poly.type
_entity_poly.pdbx_seq_one_letter_code
_entity_poly.pdbx_strand_id
1 'polypeptide(L)' 'GGCEFSGSDTPVIKGNVDQRSGELLYHVPESLFYSTTVVEPGQGDRWFCTEAEAQALGWERSKR' A
#
# COMPACT_ATOMS: atom_id res chain seq x y z
N GLY A 1 16.92 8.78 -5.07
CA GLY A 1 16.07 7.64 -4.65
C GLY A 1 14.70 7.92 -5.20
N GLY A 2 14.06 6.94 -5.82
CA GLY A 2 12.71 7.08 -6.36
C GLY A 2 11.89 5.89 -5.91
N CYS A 3 10.63 6.13 -5.59
CA CYS A 3 9.64 5.13 -5.26
C CYS A 3 9.26 4.36 -6.53
N GLU A 4 9.18 3.04 -6.43
CA GLU A 4 9.22 2.08 -7.54
C GLU A 4 8.09 2.31 -8.57
N PHE A 5 6.92 2.74 -8.11
CA PHE A 5 5.76 2.99 -8.97
C PHE A 5 5.52 4.44 -9.37
N SER A 6 6.03 5.40 -8.59
CA SER A 6 5.86 6.82 -8.90
C SER A 6 6.95 7.34 -9.82
N GLY A 7 8.10 6.65 -9.90
CA GLY A 7 9.30 7.17 -10.55
C GLY A 7 9.83 8.47 -9.94
N SER A 8 9.37 8.83 -8.73
CA SER A 8 9.66 10.07 -7.98
C SER A 8 9.75 9.76 -6.49
N ASP A 9 10.01 10.77 -5.64
CA ASP A 9 10.14 10.61 -4.18
C ASP A 9 8.78 10.42 -3.45
N THR A 10 7.68 10.28 -4.20
CA THR A 10 6.33 10.17 -3.63
C THR A 10 5.95 8.70 -3.43
N PRO A 11 5.64 8.27 -2.19
CA PRO A 11 5.10 6.94 -1.93
C PRO A 11 3.66 6.86 -2.47
N VAL A 12 3.46 5.97 -3.44
CA VAL A 12 2.16 5.77 -4.11
C VAL A 12 1.62 4.36 -3.89
N ILE A 13 2.28 3.50 -3.12
CA ILE A 13 1.70 2.21 -2.76
C ILE A 13 0.81 2.46 -1.54
N LYS A 14 -0.46 2.11 -1.62
CA LYS A 14 -1.45 2.29 -0.56
C LYS A 14 -1.60 1.01 0.27
N GLY A 15 -1.13 0.99 1.49
CA GLY A 15 -1.37 -0.07 2.47
C GLY A 15 -2.65 0.19 3.25
N ASN A 16 -3.63 -0.72 3.18
CA ASN A 16 -4.81 -0.78 4.04
C ASN A 16 -4.73 -1.97 5.01
N VAL A 17 -4.90 -1.70 6.31
CA VAL A 17 -5.03 -2.74 7.32
C VAL A 17 -6.50 -2.99 7.59
N ASP A 18 -6.92 -4.25 7.43
CA ASP A 18 -8.25 -4.64 7.83
C ASP A 18 -8.30 -4.74 9.36
N GLN A 19 -8.97 -3.79 10.01
CA GLN A 19 -9.12 -3.77 11.47
C GLN A 19 -9.96 -4.94 12.01
N ARG A 20 -10.72 -5.65 11.17
CA ARG A 20 -11.53 -6.80 11.58
C ARG A 20 -10.75 -8.11 11.52
N SER A 21 -10.07 -8.39 10.41
CA SER A 21 -9.30 -9.63 10.21
C SER A 21 -7.83 -9.48 10.59
N GLY A 22 -7.31 -8.25 10.70
CA GLY A 22 -5.90 -7.96 10.93
C GLY A 22 -5.04 -8.12 9.67
N GLU A 23 -5.66 -8.21 8.49
CA GLU A 23 -4.95 -8.40 7.22
C GLU A 23 -4.26 -7.11 6.79
N LEU A 24 -2.97 -7.21 6.48
CA LEU A 24 -2.16 -6.11 5.97
C LEU A 24 -2.09 -6.23 4.45
N LEU A 25 -2.88 -5.43 3.73
CA LEU A 25 -2.96 -5.50 2.27
C LEU A 25 -2.45 -4.21 1.64
N TYR A 26 -1.64 -4.30 0.60
CA TYR A 26 -1.19 -3.13 -0.14
C TYR A 26 -1.67 -3.13 -1.60
N HIS A 27 -1.92 -1.93 -2.11
CA HIS A 27 -2.40 -1.63 -3.45
C HIS A 27 -1.40 -0.72 -4.16
N VAL A 28 -0.98 -1.13 -5.34
CA VAL A 28 -0.09 -0.34 -6.21
C VAL A 28 -0.92 0.53 -7.16
N PRO A 29 -0.40 1.65 -7.68
CA PRO A 29 -1.15 2.53 -8.58
C PRO A 29 -1.62 1.88 -9.88
N GLU A 30 -1.02 0.76 -10.29
CA GLU A 30 -1.49 -0.05 -11.43
C GLU A 30 -2.71 -0.94 -11.11
N SER A 31 -3.12 -1.07 -9.84
CA SER A 31 -4.30 -1.86 -9.44
C SER A 31 -5.59 -1.11 -9.79
N LEU A 32 -6.60 -1.85 -10.24
CA LEU A 32 -7.91 -1.31 -10.61
C LEU A 32 -8.62 -0.61 -9.44
N PHE A 33 -8.39 -1.10 -8.22
CA PHE A 33 -9.00 -0.55 -7.01
C PHE A 33 -8.16 0.55 -6.37
N TYR A 34 -7.01 0.91 -6.94
CA TYR A 34 -6.15 1.93 -6.35
C TYR A 34 -6.87 3.27 -6.14
N SER A 35 -7.70 3.67 -7.09
CA SER A 35 -8.47 4.92 -7.00
C SER A 35 -9.56 4.88 -5.92
N THR A 36 -10.10 3.70 -5.63
CA THR A 36 -11.14 3.51 -4.60
C THR A 36 -10.56 3.24 -3.22
N THR A 37 -9.35 2.69 -3.15
CA THR A 37 -8.64 2.46 -1.89
C THR A 37 -8.23 3.80 -1.30
N VAL A 38 -8.70 4.08 -0.09
CA VAL A 38 -8.31 5.24 0.72
C VAL A 38 -7.43 4.73 1.85
N VAL A 39 -6.32 5.43 2.10
CA VAL A 39 -5.42 5.10 3.21
C VAL A 39 -5.77 6.02 4.36
N GLU A 40 -6.24 5.43 5.45
CA GLU A 40 -6.59 6.10 6.69
C GLU A 40 -5.54 5.81 7.77
N PRO A 41 -4.53 6.68 7.96
CA PRO A 41 -3.47 6.44 8.94
C PRO A 41 -3.98 6.33 10.39
N GLY A 42 -5.18 6.84 10.68
CA GLY A 42 -5.86 6.64 11.96
C GLY A 42 -6.25 5.19 12.24
N GLN A 43 -6.42 4.36 11.19
CA GLN A 43 -6.71 2.93 11.32
C GLN A 43 -5.46 2.06 11.19
N GLY A 44 -4.27 2.65 11.02
CA GLY A 44 -3.01 1.90 10.81
C GLY A 44 -2.63 1.71 9.33
N ASP A 45 -3.40 2.29 8.42
CA ASP A 45 -3.07 2.32 7.00
C ASP A 45 -1.84 3.21 6.76
N ARG A 46 -1.06 2.91 5.72
CA ARG A 46 0.12 3.74 5.38
C ARG A 46 0.50 3.64 3.91
N TRP A 47 1.31 4.59 3.46
CA TRP A 47 1.89 4.53 2.12
C TRP A 47 3.30 3.92 2.13
N PHE A 48 3.66 3.28 1.02
CA PHE A 48 5.00 2.72 0.78
C PHE A 48 5.59 3.22 -0.54
N CYS A 49 6.92 3.24 -0.59
CA CYS A 49 7.66 3.56 -1.81
C CYS A 49 8.01 2.33 -2.64
N THR A 50 8.19 1.16 -2.02
CA THR A 50 8.55 -0.10 -2.69
C THR A 50 7.70 -1.25 -2.17
N GLU A 51 7.41 -2.24 -3.01
CA GLU A 51 6.71 -3.46 -2.56
C GLU A 51 7.54 -4.22 -1.53
N ALA A 52 8.87 -4.20 -1.70
CA ALA A 52 9.79 -4.87 -0.79
C ALA A 52 9.68 -4.34 0.65
N GLU A 53 9.52 -3.03 0.83
CA GLU A 53 9.32 -2.42 2.16
C GLU A 53 7.97 -2.83 2.77
N ALA A 54 6.91 -2.86 1.96
CA ALA A 54 5.60 -3.34 2.38
C ALA A 54 5.66 -4.82 2.82
N GLN A 55 6.25 -5.69 1.99
CA GLN A 55 6.41 -7.12 2.27
C GLN A 55 7.30 -7.38 3.50
N ALA A 56 8.38 -6.60 3.68
CA ALA A 56 9.23 -6.69 4.86
C ALA A 56 8.49 -6.35 6.17
N LEU A 57 7.46 -5.51 6.08
CA LEU A 57 6.56 -5.17 7.18
C LEU A 57 5.37 -6.14 7.31
N GLY A 58 5.33 -7.21 6.51
CA GLY A 58 4.28 -8.23 6.54
C GLY A 58 3.03 -7.88 5.74
N TRP A 59 3.10 -6.88 4.84
CA TRP A 59 2.00 -6.52 3.97
C TRP A 59 1.99 -7.40 2.72
N GLU A 60 0.81 -7.87 2.35
CA GLU A 60 0.60 -8.73 1.18
C GLU A 60 0.00 -7.92 0.02
N ARG A 61 0.41 -8.25 -1.22
CA ARG A 61 -0.11 -7.60 -2.42
C ARG A 61 -1.58 -7.97 -2.62
N SER A 62 -2.45 -6.98 -2.61
CA SER A 62 -3.84 -7.18 -2.96
C SER A 62 -3.95 -7.59 -4.44
N LYS A 63 -4.52 -8.78 -4.69
CA LYS A 63 -4.58 -9.41 -6.04
C LYS A 63 -5.82 -9.03 -6.86
N ARG A 64 -6.43 -7.87 -6.63
CA ARG A 64 -7.62 -7.43 -7.39
C ARG A 64 -7.46 -6.00 -7.87
#